data_AF-A0A8H7TE10-F1
#
_entry.id   AF-A0A8H7TE10-F1
#
_cell.length_a   1.000
_cell.length_b   1.000
_cell.length_c   1.000
_cell.angle_alpha   90.00
_cell.angle_beta   90.00
_cell.angle_gamma   90.00
#
_symmetry.space_group_name_H-M   'P 1'
#
loop_
_entity.id
_entity.type
_entity.pdbx_description
1 polymer ?
#
loop_
_entity_poly.entity_id
_entity_poly.type
_entity_poly.pdbx_seq_one_letter_code
_entity_poly.pdbx_strand_id
1 'polypeptide(L)'
;MDIKHSDAMSADIQQVQTATTTPTILDSYGPSGTHMFIQLCALNQGWIADKISRRYSIVVAVIIFTLGSSLQTASVDYPMLVAARFIRGVGIGMLSMVVPLYISEISPPEIRGSLLVFEEFSIVFGIVISFWITCGAKEIPGHLSWQLPFAIQIIPGLLLVLGAFFFLPSSPRWLAAKGREYEALGEIDWLNNFIIGLVTPPLVQNTGFGAYVFFAIFYLGSLGWTYLFVPGTNGKTLEQTDEVFKDRGIAEEV
;
A
#
# COMPACT_ATOMS: atom_id res chain seq x y z
N MET A 1 -25.81 -53.70 15.24
CA MET A 1 -27.01 -52.84 15.30
C MET A 1 -26.64 -51.40 14.91
N ASP A 2 -25.66 -51.25 14.00
CA ASP A 2 -24.77 -50.07 14.00
C ASP A 2 -24.68 -49.34 12.65
N ILE A 3 -25.50 -49.74 11.67
CA ILE A 3 -25.49 -49.10 10.34
C ILE A 3 -26.42 -47.87 10.33
N LYS A 4 -27.59 -47.96 10.99
CA LYS A 4 -28.52 -46.83 11.10
C LYS A 4 -27.99 -45.63 11.90
N HIS A 5 -27.05 -45.84 12.83
CA HIS A 5 -26.50 -44.75 13.63
C HIS A 5 -25.38 -43.99 12.91
N SER A 6 -24.60 -44.69 12.07
CA SER A 6 -23.58 -44.11 11.19
C SER A 6 -24.20 -43.23 10.11
N ASP A 7 -25.30 -43.67 9.50
CA ASP A 7 -25.99 -42.90 8.45
C ASP A 7 -26.66 -41.64 9.01
N ALA A 8 -27.21 -41.71 10.22
CA ALA A 8 -27.77 -40.55 10.93
C ALA A 8 -26.69 -39.52 11.30
N MET A 9 -25.53 -39.98 11.77
CA MET A 9 -24.40 -39.09 12.09
C MET A 9 -23.77 -38.47 10.83
N SER A 10 -23.79 -39.18 9.71
CA SER A 10 -23.35 -38.66 8.39
C SER A 10 -24.31 -37.60 7.86
N ALA A 11 -25.61 -37.77 8.07
CA ALA A 11 -26.64 -36.79 7.72
C ALA A 11 -26.58 -35.54 8.62
N ASP A 12 -26.32 -35.69 9.91
CA ASP A 12 -26.09 -34.57 10.83
C ASP A 12 -24.78 -33.83 10.52
N ILE A 13 -23.71 -34.53 10.18
CA ILE A 13 -22.45 -33.91 9.72
C ILE A 13 -22.65 -33.16 8.40
N GLN A 14 -23.45 -33.71 7.47
CA GLN A 14 -23.84 -32.99 6.27
C GLN A 14 -24.68 -31.76 6.59
N GLN A 15 -25.62 -31.83 7.54
CA GLN A 15 -26.41 -30.68 7.98
C GLN A 15 -25.55 -29.60 8.66
N VAL A 16 -24.58 -29.97 9.49
CA VAL A 16 -23.62 -29.05 10.13
C VAL A 16 -22.64 -28.48 9.10
N GLN A 17 -22.25 -29.25 8.08
CA GLN A 17 -21.45 -28.75 6.96
C GLN A 17 -22.25 -27.79 6.07
N THR A 18 -23.55 -28.01 5.81
CA THR A 18 -24.45 -27.05 5.15
C THR A 18 -24.88 -25.88 6.03
N ALA A 19 -24.78 -25.97 7.35
CA ALA A 19 -24.98 -24.81 8.25
C ALA A 19 -23.71 -23.95 8.36
N THR A 20 -22.53 -24.55 8.11
CA THR A 20 -21.23 -23.85 8.03
C THR A 20 -20.93 -23.38 6.60
N THR A 21 -21.63 -23.92 5.61
CA THR A 21 -21.70 -23.44 4.24
C THR A 21 -23.14 -23.06 3.92
N THR A 22 -23.53 -21.82 4.22
CA THR A 22 -24.74 -21.22 3.64
C THR A 22 -24.37 -20.42 2.38
N PRO A 23 -24.06 -21.03 1.21
CA PRO A 23 -24.14 -20.36 -0.07
C PRO A 23 -25.54 -20.64 -0.63
N THR A 24 -26.49 -19.70 -0.53
CA THR A 24 -27.65 -19.72 -1.45
C THR A 24 -28.55 -18.47 -1.47
N ILE A 25 -28.34 -17.45 -0.64
CA ILE A 25 -29.03 -16.15 -0.80
C ILE A 25 -28.04 -14.97 -0.82
N LEU A 26 -26.77 -15.25 -0.53
CA LEU A 26 -25.64 -14.30 -0.64
C LEU A 26 -24.99 -14.29 -2.04
N ASP A 27 -25.44 -15.14 -2.98
CA ASP A 27 -24.89 -15.20 -4.35
C ASP A 27 -25.76 -14.47 -5.40
N SER A 28 -27.03 -14.18 -5.11
CA SER A 28 -27.93 -13.51 -6.09
C SER A 28 -27.74 -11.99 -6.19
N TYR A 29 -27.23 -11.36 -5.12
CA TYR A 29 -26.79 -9.96 -5.08
C TYR A 29 -25.46 -9.87 -4.33
N GLY A 30 -24.52 -10.73 -4.74
CA GLY A 30 -23.39 -11.10 -3.91
C GLY A 30 -22.34 -10.02 -3.66
N PRO A 31 -21.22 -10.40 -3.02
CA PRO A 31 -20.07 -9.55 -2.74
C PRO A 31 -19.62 -8.68 -3.94
N SER A 32 -19.95 -9.07 -5.15
CA SER A 32 -19.74 -8.32 -6.39
C SER A 32 -20.32 -6.90 -6.42
N GLY A 33 -21.48 -6.64 -5.79
CA GLY A 33 -22.14 -5.32 -5.83
C GLY A 33 -21.34 -4.25 -5.08
N THR A 34 -20.95 -4.52 -3.84
CA THR A 34 -20.12 -3.61 -3.03
C THR A 34 -18.75 -3.39 -3.64
N HIS A 35 -18.14 -4.43 -4.23
CA HIS A 35 -16.84 -4.31 -4.90
C HIS A 35 -16.88 -3.44 -6.18
N MET A 36 -18.01 -3.41 -6.90
CA MET A 36 -18.17 -2.54 -8.06
C MET A 36 -18.25 -1.05 -7.68
N PHE A 37 -18.88 -0.71 -6.56
CA PHE A 37 -18.91 0.67 -6.06
C PHE A 37 -17.56 1.14 -5.51
N ILE A 38 -16.75 0.23 -4.94
CA ILE A 38 -15.37 0.53 -4.53
C ILE A 38 -14.54 1.03 -5.71
N GLN A 39 -14.70 0.40 -6.88
CA GLN A 39 -13.99 0.78 -8.10
C GLN A 39 -14.41 2.16 -8.61
N LEU A 40 -15.71 2.50 -8.54
CA LEU A 40 -16.20 3.83 -8.92
C LEU A 40 -15.69 4.94 -8.01
N CYS A 41 -15.55 4.68 -6.70
CA CYS A 41 -14.95 5.63 -5.77
C CYS A 41 -13.43 5.78 -5.97
N ALA A 42 -12.72 4.69 -6.29
CA ALA A 42 -11.30 4.73 -6.62
C ALA A 42 -11.00 5.60 -7.86
N LEU A 43 -11.92 5.69 -8.83
CA LEU A 43 -11.78 6.57 -9.99
C LEU A 43 -11.85 8.07 -9.63
N ASN A 44 -12.64 8.44 -8.61
CA ASN A 44 -12.71 9.83 -8.14
C ASN A 44 -11.47 10.22 -7.31
N GLN A 45 -10.74 9.22 -6.79
CA GLN A 45 -9.59 9.45 -5.93
C GLN A 45 -8.45 10.22 -6.61
N GLY A 46 -8.28 10.09 -7.92
CA GLY A 46 -7.28 10.87 -8.67
C GLY A 46 -7.45 12.37 -8.47
N TRP A 47 -8.69 12.87 -8.54
CA TRP A 47 -8.99 14.29 -8.34
C TRP A 47 -8.74 14.75 -6.90
N ILE A 48 -9.12 13.94 -5.90
CA ILE A 48 -8.84 14.24 -4.49
C ILE A 48 -7.33 14.26 -4.23
N ALA A 49 -6.61 13.26 -4.73
CA ALA A 49 -5.18 13.13 -4.51
C ALA A 49 -4.44 14.33 -5.11
N ASP A 50 -4.85 14.79 -6.29
CA ASP A 50 -4.27 15.96 -6.99
C ASP A 50 -4.49 17.26 -6.22
N LYS A 51 -5.68 17.42 -5.64
CA LYS A 51 -6.03 18.64 -4.90
C LYS A 51 -5.44 18.69 -3.50
N ILE A 52 -5.55 17.58 -2.77
CA ILE A 52 -5.17 17.40 -1.37
C ILE A 52 -3.97 16.45 -1.36
N SER A 53 -2.76 17.01 -1.18
CA SER A 53 -1.46 16.31 -1.20
C SER A 53 -1.52 14.83 -0.84
N ARG A 54 -0.75 13.99 -1.56
CA ARG A 54 -0.79 12.53 -1.43
C ARG A 54 -0.75 12.03 0.02
N ARG A 55 0.06 12.63 0.89
CA ARG A 55 0.13 12.26 2.32
C ARG A 55 -1.22 12.42 3.05
N TYR A 56 -1.93 13.51 2.79
CA TYR A 56 -3.23 13.80 3.40
C TYR A 56 -4.33 12.94 2.78
N SER A 57 -4.22 12.68 1.47
CA SER A 57 -5.09 11.72 0.79
C SER A 57 -5.00 10.32 1.42
N ILE A 58 -3.81 9.85 1.79
CA ILE A 58 -3.63 8.59 2.52
C ILE A 58 -4.33 8.68 3.88
N VAL A 59 -4.04 9.71 4.69
CA VAL A 59 -4.64 9.88 6.02
C VAL A 59 -6.18 9.86 5.98
N VAL A 60 -6.80 10.60 5.05
CA VAL A 60 -8.26 10.61 4.89
C VAL A 60 -8.80 9.22 4.54
N ALA A 61 -8.14 8.50 3.63
CA ALA A 61 -8.55 7.16 3.23
C ALA A 61 -8.48 6.17 4.41
N VAL A 62 -7.43 6.23 5.23
CA VAL A 62 -7.28 5.38 6.42
C VAL A 62 -8.31 5.72 7.50
N ILE A 63 -8.65 7.00 7.69
CA ILE A 63 -9.71 7.42 8.62
C ILE A 63 -11.05 6.80 8.20
N ILE A 64 -11.40 6.91 6.92
CA ILE A 64 -12.64 6.31 6.37
C ILE A 64 -12.64 4.79 6.55
N PHE A 65 -11.51 4.14 6.26
CA PHE A 65 -11.32 2.71 6.46
C PHE A 65 -11.49 2.28 7.93
N THR A 66 -10.90 3.02 8.86
CA THR A 66 -10.94 2.73 10.30
C THR A 66 -12.35 2.93 10.84
N LEU A 67 -13.03 4.02 10.46
CA LEU A 67 -14.43 4.26 10.82
C LEU A 67 -15.36 3.17 10.28
N GLY A 68 -15.18 2.77 9.01
CA GLY A 68 -15.94 1.66 8.41
C GLY A 68 -15.72 0.33 9.12
N SER A 69 -14.49 0.05 9.56
CA SER A 69 -14.14 -1.17 10.31
C SER A 69 -14.71 -1.17 11.74
N SER A 70 -14.70 -0.02 12.42
CA SER A 70 -15.37 0.15 13.72
C SER A 70 -16.88 -0.05 13.62
N LEU A 71 -17.52 0.54 12.62
CA LEU A 71 -18.96 0.39 12.39
C LEU A 71 -19.34 -1.06 12.04
N GLN A 72 -18.47 -1.75 11.31
CA GLN A 72 -18.64 -3.15 10.96
C GLN A 72 -18.57 -4.06 12.19
N THR A 73 -17.64 -3.78 13.10
CA THR A 73 -17.49 -4.50 14.36
C THR A 73 -18.70 -4.28 15.28
N ALA A 74 -19.23 -3.06 15.33
CA ALA A 74 -20.39 -2.69 16.15
C ALA A 74 -21.76 -3.02 15.53
N SER A 75 -21.79 -3.70 14.37
CA SER A 75 -23.05 -3.94 13.67
C SER A 75 -23.95 -4.94 14.39
N VAL A 76 -25.22 -4.55 14.57
CA VAL A 76 -26.27 -5.34 15.23
C VAL A 76 -27.32 -5.84 14.23
N ASP A 77 -27.49 -5.14 13.11
CA ASP A 77 -28.46 -5.46 12.06
C ASP A 77 -27.78 -5.67 10.70
N TYR A 78 -28.41 -6.48 9.83
CA TYR A 78 -27.91 -6.76 8.49
C TYR A 78 -27.72 -5.49 7.61
N PRO A 79 -28.67 -4.52 7.55
CA PRO A 79 -28.48 -3.31 6.77
C PRO A 79 -27.30 -2.44 7.26
N MET A 80 -27.06 -2.42 8.58
CA MET A 80 -25.94 -1.71 9.17
C MET A 80 -24.60 -2.36 8.78
N LEU A 81 -24.54 -3.69 8.74
CA LEU A 81 -23.37 -4.43 8.26
C LEU A 81 -23.07 -4.12 6.79
N VAL A 82 -24.11 -4.09 5.94
CA VAL A 82 -23.97 -3.75 4.50
C VAL A 82 -23.48 -2.32 4.32
N ALA A 83 -24.05 -1.35 5.04
CA ALA A 83 -23.60 0.04 5.02
C ALA A 83 -22.15 0.19 5.52
N ALA A 84 -21.76 -0.54 6.58
CA ALA A 84 -20.40 -0.53 7.09
C ALA A 84 -19.39 -1.14 6.09
N ARG A 85 -19.77 -2.22 5.38
CA ARG A 85 -18.97 -2.81 4.28
C ARG A 85 -18.74 -1.82 3.16
N PHE A 86 -19.75 -1.03 2.81
CA PHE A 86 -19.63 0.03 1.81
C PHE A 86 -18.61 1.09 2.24
N ILE A 87 -18.78 1.67 3.43
CA ILE A 87 -17.89 2.73 3.95
C ILE A 87 -16.44 2.24 4.06
N ARG A 88 -16.24 1.04 4.60
CA ARG A 88 -14.90 0.42 4.69
C ARG A 88 -14.30 0.19 3.30
N GLY A 89 -15.12 -0.26 2.35
CA GLY A 89 -14.71 -0.49 0.97
C GLY A 89 -14.21 0.77 0.27
N VAL A 90 -14.87 1.91 0.49
CA VAL A 90 -14.41 3.22 -0.03
C VAL A 90 -13.00 3.51 0.45
N GLY A 91 -12.72 3.34 1.75
CA GLY A 91 -11.37 3.55 2.30
C GLY A 91 -10.31 2.66 1.64
N ILE A 92 -10.60 1.37 1.44
CA ILE A 92 -9.67 0.44 0.77
C ILE A 92 -9.42 0.85 -0.69
N GLY A 93 -10.48 1.17 -1.45
CA GLY A 93 -10.34 1.56 -2.86
C GLY A 93 -9.51 2.83 -3.05
N MET A 94 -9.63 3.79 -2.13
CA MET A 94 -8.79 4.98 -2.12
C MET A 94 -7.33 4.64 -1.81
N LEU A 95 -7.06 3.75 -0.85
CA LEU A 95 -5.70 3.33 -0.49
C LEU A 95 -5.02 2.59 -1.63
N SER A 96 -5.71 1.66 -2.30
CA SER A 96 -5.15 0.86 -3.40
C SER A 96 -4.67 1.68 -4.59
N MET A 97 -5.16 2.90 -4.78
CA MET A 97 -4.67 3.81 -5.84
C MET A 97 -3.59 4.76 -5.33
N VAL A 98 -3.78 5.32 -4.13
CA VAL A 98 -2.90 6.40 -3.62
C VAL A 98 -1.56 5.85 -3.12
N VAL A 99 -1.53 4.64 -2.54
CA VAL A 99 -0.30 4.08 -1.96
C VAL A 99 0.72 3.72 -3.05
N PRO A 100 0.38 2.96 -4.12
CA PRO A 100 1.33 2.69 -5.20
C PRO A 100 1.79 3.96 -5.90
N LEU A 101 0.87 4.92 -6.07
CA LEU A 101 1.18 6.22 -6.66
C LEU A 101 2.19 6.99 -5.81
N TYR A 102 1.97 7.09 -4.51
CA TYR A 102 2.89 7.75 -3.59
C TYR A 102 4.27 7.08 -3.60
N ILE A 103 4.32 5.75 -3.56
CA ILE A 103 5.56 4.97 -3.66
C ILE A 103 6.27 5.25 -4.99
N SER A 104 5.53 5.36 -6.09
CA SER A 104 6.12 5.68 -7.40
C SER A 104 6.68 7.11 -7.49
N GLU A 105 6.13 8.06 -6.73
CA GLU A 105 6.55 9.47 -6.71
C GLU A 105 7.77 9.71 -5.80
N ILE A 106 7.93 8.91 -4.74
CA ILE A 106 9.04 9.02 -3.79
C ILE A 106 10.23 8.11 -4.13
N SER A 107 10.01 7.07 -4.94
CA SER A 107 11.04 6.06 -5.23
C SER A 107 12.03 6.48 -6.32
N PRO A 108 13.34 6.19 -6.11
CA PRO A 108 14.33 6.23 -7.17
C PRO A 108 13.93 5.29 -8.31
N PRO A 109 14.11 5.69 -9.59
CA PRO A 109 13.69 4.90 -10.74
C PRO A 109 14.32 3.50 -10.80
N GLU A 110 15.49 3.30 -10.18
CA GLU A 110 16.25 2.04 -10.18
C GLU A 110 15.61 0.96 -9.28
N ILE A 111 15.00 1.35 -8.16
CA ILE A 111 14.43 0.42 -7.16
C ILE A 111 12.91 0.52 -7.02
N ARG A 112 12.27 1.38 -7.80
CA ARG A 112 10.81 1.59 -7.80
C ARG A 112 10.02 0.30 -7.91
N GLY A 113 10.42 -0.58 -8.83
CA GLY A 113 9.77 -1.88 -9.03
C GLY A 113 9.85 -2.76 -7.77
N SER A 114 11.02 -2.82 -7.13
CA SER A 114 11.21 -3.60 -5.90
C SER A 114 10.38 -3.07 -4.72
N LEU A 115 10.22 -1.75 -4.61
CA LEU A 115 9.39 -1.13 -3.56
C LEU A 115 7.89 -1.41 -3.76
N LEU A 116 7.40 -1.43 -5.00
CA LEU A 116 6.03 -1.81 -5.31
C LEU A 116 5.77 -3.30 -5.04
N VAL A 117 6.75 -4.18 -5.31
CA VAL A 117 6.63 -5.60 -4.95
C VAL A 117 6.65 -5.79 -3.43
N PHE A 118 7.41 -4.97 -2.70
CA PHE A 118 7.43 -5.00 -1.24
C PHE A 118 6.07 -4.60 -0.62
N GLU A 119 5.34 -3.67 -1.25
CA GLU A 119 3.96 -3.34 -0.88
C GLU A 119 3.04 -4.55 -1.01
N GLU A 120 3.05 -5.22 -2.17
CA GLU A 120 2.21 -6.39 -2.41
C GLU A 120 2.56 -7.56 -1.48
N PHE A 121 3.84 -7.76 -1.19
CA PHE A 121 4.28 -8.72 -0.18
C PHE A 121 3.68 -8.42 1.19
N SER A 122 3.66 -7.14 1.60
CA SER A 122 3.06 -6.72 2.86
C SER A 122 1.55 -6.98 2.91
N ILE A 123 0.84 -6.73 1.80
CA ILE A 123 -0.60 -6.99 1.69
C ILE A 123 -0.89 -8.48 1.85
N VAL A 124 -0.15 -9.35 1.13
CA VAL A 124 -0.30 -10.80 1.23
C VAL A 124 0.01 -11.29 2.64
N PHE A 125 1.07 -10.77 3.25
CA PHE A 125 1.43 -11.10 4.64
C PHE A 125 0.32 -10.72 5.63
N GLY A 126 -0.29 -9.55 5.46
CA GLY A 126 -1.45 -9.12 6.25
C GLY A 126 -2.66 -10.04 6.08
N ILE A 127 -2.96 -10.48 4.85
CA ILE A 127 -4.04 -11.44 4.56
C ILE A 127 -3.78 -12.78 5.26
N VAL A 128 -2.54 -13.28 5.23
CA VAL A 128 -2.15 -14.51 5.94
C VAL A 128 -2.45 -14.37 7.43
N ILE A 129 -1.95 -13.33 8.09
CA ILE A 129 -2.22 -13.06 9.52
C ILE A 129 -3.72 -13.03 9.80
N SER A 130 -4.50 -12.38 8.93
CA SER A 130 -5.96 -12.33 9.06
C SER A 130 -6.61 -13.72 9.02
N PHE A 131 -6.11 -14.65 8.20
CA PHE A 131 -6.59 -16.03 8.18
C PHE A 131 -6.28 -16.76 9.49
N TRP A 132 -5.06 -16.61 10.03
CA TRP A 132 -4.69 -17.22 11.33
C TRP A 132 -5.57 -16.71 12.47
N ILE A 133 -5.83 -15.40 12.53
CA ILE A 133 -6.73 -14.80 13.51
C ILE A 133 -8.15 -15.33 13.36
N THR A 134 -8.64 -15.46 12.12
CA THR A 134 -10.00 -15.96 11.85
C THR A 134 -10.14 -17.44 12.23
N CYS A 135 -9.14 -18.26 11.95
CA CYS A 135 -9.10 -19.67 12.38
C CYS A 135 -9.09 -19.79 13.90
N GLY A 136 -8.29 -18.99 14.61
CA GLY A 136 -8.26 -18.98 16.07
C GLY A 136 -9.55 -18.44 16.70
N ALA A 137 -10.21 -17.47 16.06
CA ALA A 137 -11.46 -16.92 16.54
C ALA A 137 -12.65 -17.88 16.36
N LYS A 138 -12.57 -18.85 15.41
CA LYS A 138 -13.63 -19.83 15.14
C LYS A 138 -14.05 -20.66 16.35
N GLU A 139 -13.11 -20.91 17.27
CA GLU A 139 -13.35 -21.74 18.45
C GLU A 139 -14.08 -21.00 19.58
N ILE A 140 -14.31 -19.69 19.44
CA ILE A 140 -14.92 -18.85 20.47
C ILE A 140 -16.46 -18.93 20.38
N PRO A 141 -17.16 -19.49 21.38
CA PRO A 141 -18.62 -19.51 21.36
C PRO A 141 -19.19 -18.09 21.57
N GLY A 142 -20.02 -17.63 20.63
CA GLY A 142 -20.78 -16.38 20.74
C GLY A 142 -20.56 -15.39 19.60
N HIS A 143 -21.18 -14.21 19.72
CA HIS A 143 -21.16 -13.15 18.69
C HIS A 143 -19.77 -12.55 18.45
N LEU A 144 -18.85 -12.72 19.41
CA LEU A 144 -17.48 -12.21 19.34
C LEU A 144 -16.61 -12.94 18.30
N SER A 145 -16.98 -14.18 17.93
CA SER A 145 -16.24 -15.00 16.95
C SER A 145 -15.97 -14.26 15.64
N TRP A 146 -16.99 -13.57 15.10
CA TRP A 146 -16.87 -12.89 13.81
C TRP A 146 -16.46 -11.42 13.93
N GLN A 147 -16.65 -10.79 15.10
CA GLN A 147 -16.29 -9.38 15.35
C GLN A 147 -14.80 -9.20 15.63
N LEU A 148 -14.16 -10.19 16.28
CA LEU A 148 -12.76 -10.14 16.69
C LEU A 148 -11.78 -9.81 15.55
N PRO A 149 -11.85 -10.48 14.38
CA PRO A 149 -10.94 -10.17 13.26
C PRO A 149 -11.07 -8.72 12.77
N PHE A 150 -12.28 -8.15 12.79
CA PHE A 150 -12.51 -6.76 12.40
C PHE A 150 -12.05 -5.77 13.47
N ALA A 151 -12.25 -6.11 14.74
CA ALA A 151 -11.79 -5.30 15.87
C ALA A 151 -10.27 -5.16 15.89
N ILE A 152 -9.55 -6.27 15.66
CA ILE A 152 -8.08 -6.28 15.66
C ILE A 152 -7.52 -5.40 14.53
N GLN A 153 -8.18 -5.34 13.38
CA GLN A 153 -7.73 -4.52 12.25
C GLN A 153 -7.81 -3.00 12.50
N ILE A 154 -8.59 -2.55 13.49
CA ILE A 154 -8.64 -1.13 13.89
C ILE A 154 -7.27 -0.68 14.42
N ILE A 155 -6.53 -1.56 15.10
CA ILE A 155 -5.22 -1.25 15.69
C ILE A 155 -4.19 -0.83 14.63
N PRO A 156 -3.89 -1.64 13.58
CA PRO A 156 -2.98 -1.21 12.53
C PRO A 156 -3.53 -0.02 11.72
N GLY A 157 -4.85 0.12 11.59
CA GLY A 157 -5.46 1.29 10.97
C GLY A 157 -5.13 2.59 11.70
N LEU A 158 -5.32 2.63 13.03
CA LEU A 158 -4.97 3.78 13.86
C LEU A 158 -3.47 4.06 13.88
N LEU A 159 -2.64 3.01 13.94
CA LEU A 159 -1.19 3.13 13.84
C LEU A 159 -0.79 3.82 12.53
N LEU A 160 -1.42 3.45 11.41
CA LEU A 160 -1.12 4.01 10.10
C LEU A 160 -1.61 5.46 9.97
N VAL A 161 -2.74 5.84 10.58
CA VAL A 161 -3.16 7.25 10.66
C VAL A 161 -2.11 8.10 11.36
N LEU A 162 -1.66 7.67 12.54
CA LEU A 162 -0.64 8.39 13.31
C LEU A 162 0.70 8.41 12.57
N GLY A 163 1.12 7.27 12.04
CA GLY A 163 2.36 7.12 11.27
C GLY A 163 2.39 8.01 10.04
N ALA A 164 1.33 8.00 9.23
CA ALA A 164 1.24 8.80 8.02
C ALA A 164 1.10 10.30 8.30
N PHE A 165 0.51 10.69 9.44
CA PHE A 165 0.41 12.10 9.81
C PHE A 165 1.74 12.70 10.26
N PHE A 166 2.54 11.95 11.04
CA PHE A 166 3.77 12.47 11.63
C PHE A 166 5.05 12.16 10.84
N PHE A 167 5.12 11.01 10.15
CA PHE A 167 6.38 10.52 9.56
C PHE A 167 6.43 10.56 8.03
N LEU A 168 5.30 10.70 7.33
CA LEU A 168 5.31 10.70 5.87
C LEU A 168 5.67 12.09 5.31
N PRO A 169 6.78 12.22 4.55
CA PRO A 169 7.08 13.45 3.83
C PRO A 169 6.04 13.70 2.73
N SER A 170 5.91 14.96 2.31
CA SER A 170 5.05 15.28 1.18
C SER A 170 5.63 14.69 -0.12
N SER A 171 4.78 14.32 -1.08
CA SER A 171 5.27 13.86 -2.38
C SER A 171 6.08 14.98 -3.06
N PRO A 172 7.37 14.74 -3.40
CA PRO A 172 8.21 15.74 -4.05
C PRO A 172 7.67 16.18 -5.40
N ARG A 173 7.05 15.25 -6.15
CA ARG A 173 6.47 15.53 -7.47
C ARG A 173 5.23 16.42 -7.37
N TRP A 174 4.41 16.22 -6.35
CA TRP A 174 3.27 17.10 -6.08
C TRP A 174 3.71 18.50 -5.64
N LEU A 175 4.79 18.61 -4.85
CA LEU A 175 5.37 19.89 -4.46
C LEU A 175 5.93 20.65 -5.66
N ALA A 176 6.65 19.97 -6.55
CA ALA A 176 7.15 20.53 -7.81
C ALA A 176 6.00 21.03 -8.71
N ALA A 177 4.92 20.26 -8.85
CA ALA A 177 3.74 20.66 -9.61
C ALA A 177 3.02 21.91 -9.07
N LYS A 178 3.23 22.27 -7.79
CA LYS A 178 2.71 23.49 -7.16
C LYS A 178 3.69 24.66 -7.14
N GLY A 179 4.84 24.55 -7.82
CA GLY A 179 5.89 25.57 -7.84
C GLY A 179 6.66 25.70 -6.53
N ARG A 180 6.59 24.71 -5.63
CA ARG A 180 7.30 24.68 -4.34
C ARG A 180 8.60 23.88 -4.44
N GLU A 181 9.47 24.28 -5.36
CA GLU A 181 10.68 23.53 -5.72
C GLU A 181 11.67 23.39 -4.57
N TYR A 182 11.88 24.46 -3.79
CA TYR A 182 12.77 24.41 -2.61
C TYR A 182 12.31 23.38 -1.56
N GLU A 183 11.00 23.23 -1.38
CA GLU A 183 10.47 22.23 -0.45
C GLU A 183 10.57 20.81 -1.03
N ALA A 184 10.36 20.65 -2.34
CA ALA A 184 10.55 19.36 -2.99
C ALA A 184 12.00 18.86 -2.87
N LEU A 185 12.97 19.76 -3.06
CA LEU A 185 14.40 19.45 -2.89
C LEU A 185 14.71 19.08 -1.44
N GLY A 186 14.21 19.85 -0.47
CA GLY A 186 14.39 19.56 0.96
C GLY A 186 13.81 18.19 1.37
N GLU A 187 12.65 17.81 0.86
CA GLU A 187 12.03 16.51 1.12
C GLU A 187 12.82 15.36 0.47
N ILE A 188 13.37 15.55 -0.73
CA ILE A 188 14.25 14.59 -1.40
C ILE A 188 15.56 14.43 -0.62
N ASP A 189 16.18 15.53 -0.19
CA ASP A 189 17.42 15.51 0.60
C ASP A 189 17.22 14.84 1.95
N TRP A 190 16.11 15.14 2.63
CA TRP A 190 15.73 14.48 3.86
C TRP A 190 15.54 12.97 3.64
N LEU A 191 14.79 12.58 2.61
CA LEU A 191 14.54 11.18 2.29
C LEU A 191 15.83 10.42 2.00
N ASN A 192 16.71 10.99 1.18
CA ASN A 192 18.00 10.39 0.85
C ASN A 192 18.85 10.19 2.11
N ASN A 193 18.94 11.23 2.96
CA ASN A 193 19.67 11.14 4.23
C ASN A 193 19.03 10.15 5.21
N PHE A 194 17.70 10.04 5.23
CA PHE A 194 16.97 9.10 6.07
C PHE A 194 17.21 7.64 5.63
N ILE A 195 17.14 7.34 4.32
CA ILE A 195 17.44 6.02 3.78
C ILE A 195 18.90 5.63 4.09
N ILE A 196 19.85 6.55 3.88
CA ILE A 196 21.25 6.32 4.24
C ILE A 196 21.38 6.06 5.75
N GLY A 197 20.69 6.83 6.58
CA GLY A 197 20.68 6.68 8.03
C GLY A 197 20.04 5.37 8.54
N LEU A 198 19.07 4.81 7.81
CA LEU A 198 18.42 3.53 8.15
C LEU A 198 19.21 2.31 7.64
N VAL A 199 19.71 2.38 6.41
CA VAL A 199 20.33 1.23 5.73
C VAL A 199 21.80 1.07 6.15
N THR A 200 22.53 2.18 6.34
CA THR A 200 23.98 2.13 6.57
C THR A 200 24.37 1.50 7.91
N PRO A 201 23.74 1.81 9.06
CA PRO A 201 24.13 1.21 10.34
C PRO A 201 24.00 -0.33 10.38
N PRO A 202 22.86 -0.95 10.00
CA PRO A 202 22.76 -2.41 10.00
C PRO A 202 23.62 -3.08 8.91
N LEU A 203 23.86 -2.40 7.78
CA LEU A 203 24.73 -2.93 6.71
C LEU A 203 26.20 -3.01 7.16
N VAL A 204 26.71 -1.97 7.83
CA VAL A 204 28.11 -1.94 8.30
C VAL A 204 28.32 -2.86 9.51
N GLN A 205 27.33 -2.95 10.41
CA GLN A 205 27.47 -3.74 11.65
C GLN A 205 27.32 -5.25 11.43
N ASN A 206 26.44 -5.72 10.52
CA ASN A 206 26.19 -7.15 10.33
C ASN A 206 27.16 -7.82 9.34
N THR A 207 27.80 -7.07 8.44
CA THR A 207 28.57 -7.65 7.32
C THR A 207 30.06 -7.29 7.36
N GLY A 208 30.50 -6.45 8.30
CA GLY A 208 31.90 -6.05 8.45
C GLY A 208 32.49 -5.47 7.16
N PHE A 209 33.53 -6.11 6.60
CA PHE A 209 34.15 -5.69 5.34
C PHE A 209 33.23 -5.83 4.11
N GLY A 210 32.18 -6.66 4.18
CA GLY A 210 31.28 -6.91 3.05
C GLY A 210 30.46 -5.70 2.60
N ALA A 211 30.16 -4.77 3.51
CA ALA A 211 29.50 -3.50 3.18
C ALA A 211 30.36 -2.64 2.25
N TYR A 212 31.67 -2.56 2.52
CA TYR A 212 32.62 -1.79 1.71
C TYR A 212 32.83 -2.41 0.33
N VAL A 213 32.87 -3.75 0.24
CA VAL A 213 32.95 -4.47 -1.04
C VAL A 213 31.69 -4.26 -1.87
N PHE A 214 30.51 -4.31 -1.25
CA PHE A 214 29.23 -4.03 -1.90
C PHE A 214 29.19 -2.62 -2.52
N PHE A 215 29.56 -1.59 -1.74
CA PHE A 215 29.63 -0.22 -2.26
C PHE A 215 30.73 -0.01 -3.30
N ALA A 216 31.89 -0.65 -3.15
CA ALA A 216 32.99 -0.57 -4.13
C ALA A 216 32.59 -1.15 -5.49
N ILE A 217 31.88 -2.29 -5.50
CA ILE A 217 31.36 -2.91 -6.73
C ILE A 217 30.31 -2.01 -7.38
N PHE A 218 29.39 -1.43 -6.60
CA PHE A 218 28.40 -0.48 -7.12
C PHE A 218 29.03 0.79 -7.69
N TYR A 219 30.07 1.33 -7.04
CA TYR A 219 30.81 2.50 -7.55
C TYR A 219 31.54 2.21 -8.85
N LEU A 220 32.20 1.05 -8.96
CA LEU A 220 32.89 0.63 -10.19
C LEU A 220 31.89 0.32 -11.31
N GLY A 221 30.73 -0.25 -10.98
CA GLY A 221 29.62 -0.46 -11.92
C GLY A 221 29.04 0.85 -12.43
N SER A 222 28.84 1.85 -11.56
CA SER A 222 28.41 3.20 -11.93
C SER A 222 29.44 3.90 -12.85
N LEU A 223 30.73 3.75 -12.57
CA LEU A 223 31.79 4.26 -13.45
C LEU A 223 31.79 3.57 -14.82
N GLY A 224 31.57 2.25 -14.86
CA GLY A 224 31.43 1.49 -16.11
C GLY A 224 30.21 1.89 -16.92
N TRP A 225 29.06 2.06 -16.25
CA TRP A 225 27.83 2.55 -16.88
C TRP A 225 27.99 3.97 -17.40
N THR A 226 28.57 4.87 -16.61
CA THR A 226 28.87 6.25 -17.03
C THR A 226 29.80 6.24 -18.22
N TYR A 227 30.85 5.41 -18.23
CA TYR A 227 31.77 5.32 -19.37
C TYR A 227 31.11 4.79 -20.65
N LEU A 228 30.14 3.86 -20.53
CA LEU A 228 29.56 3.16 -21.68
C LEU A 228 28.28 3.81 -22.23
N PHE A 229 27.43 4.35 -21.35
CA PHE A 229 26.11 4.90 -21.70
C PHE A 229 26.02 6.42 -21.60
N VAL A 230 26.94 7.05 -20.88
CA VAL A 230 27.10 8.50 -20.91
C VAL A 230 28.28 8.79 -21.81
N PRO A 231 28.08 9.06 -23.12
CA PRO A 231 29.18 9.44 -23.99
C PRO A 231 29.83 10.71 -23.43
N GLY A 232 30.98 10.54 -22.79
CA GLY A 232 31.78 11.63 -22.28
C GLY A 232 32.08 12.58 -23.44
N THR A 233 32.01 13.87 -23.15
CA THR A 233 32.36 15.03 -23.98
C THR A 233 33.85 15.05 -24.38
N ASN A 234 34.40 13.92 -24.81
CA ASN A 234 35.73 13.84 -25.37
C ASN A 234 35.69 14.31 -26.82
N GLY A 235 35.94 15.61 -27.00
CA GLY A 235 36.24 16.22 -28.30
C GLY A 235 35.22 17.23 -28.83
N LYS A 236 34.23 17.66 -28.03
CA LYS A 236 33.29 18.74 -28.43
C LYS A 236 33.60 20.03 -27.67
N THR A 237 33.56 21.18 -28.35
CA THR A 237 33.74 22.49 -27.71
C THR A 237 32.50 22.88 -26.89
N LEU A 238 32.64 23.81 -25.94
CA LEU A 238 31.58 24.20 -25.00
C LEU A 238 30.30 24.65 -25.73
N GLU A 239 30.39 25.25 -26.93
CA GLU A 239 29.22 25.68 -27.70
C GLU A 239 28.37 24.51 -28.24
N GLN A 240 28.98 23.39 -28.63
CA GLN A 240 28.27 22.22 -29.15
C GLN A 240 27.61 21.38 -28.06
N THR A 241 28.08 21.53 -26.83
CA THR A 241 27.46 20.88 -25.65
C THR A 241 26.21 21.66 -25.24
N ASP A 242 26.25 22.98 -25.37
CA ASP A 242 25.12 23.86 -25.07
C ASP A 242 23.96 23.67 -26.07
N GLU A 243 24.23 23.40 -27.36
CA GLU A 243 23.19 23.08 -28.37
C GLU A 243 22.45 21.75 -28.10
N VAL A 244 23.12 20.72 -27.58
CA VAL A 244 22.51 19.41 -27.28
C VAL A 244 21.59 19.46 -26.06
N PHE A 245 21.86 20.38 -25.13
CA PHE A 245 21.06 20.58 -23.92
C PHE A 245 20.06 21.74 -24.03
N LYS A 246 20.13 22.58 -25.06
CA LYS A 246 19.24 23.75 -25.24
C LYS A 246 17.83 23.46 -25.77
N ASP A 247 17.43 22.22 -26.00
CA ASP A 247 16.11 21.94 -26.60
C ASP A 247 15.13 21.19 -25.68
N ARG A 248 15.41 21.08 -24.36
CA ARG A 248 14.48 20.43 -23.41
C ARG A 248 14.35 21.13 -22.06
N GLY A 249 14.39 22.45 -22.08
CA GLY A 249 14.09 23.25 -20.89
C GLY A 249 13.76 24.68 -21.26
N ILE A 250 12.46 24.99 -21.27
CA ILE A 250 11.88 26.34 -21.13
C ILE A 250 11.95 27.20 -22.42
N ALA A 251 11.09 26.88 -23.38
CA ALA A 251 10.64 27.83 -24.41
C ALA A 251 9.20 27.49 -24.83
N GLU A 252 8.26 27.55 -23.88
CA GLU A 252 6.83 27.67 -24.18
C GLU A 252 6.10 28.38 -23.03
N GLU A 253 6.52 29.62 -22.76
CA GLU A 253 5.63 30.67 -22.24
C GLU A 253 5.79 31.89 -23.15
N VAL A 254 5.06 31.89 -24.27
CA VAL A 254 4.40 33.06 -24.87
C VAL A 254 3.10 32.59 -25.51
#